data_AF-A0A965GU12-F1
#
_entry.id   AF-A0A965GU12-F1
#
_cell.length_a   1.000
_cell.length_b   1.000
_cell.length_c   1.000
_cell.angle_alpha   90.00
_cell.angle_beta   90.00
_cell.angle_gamma   90.00
#
_symmetry.space_group_name_H-M   'P 1'
#
loop_
_entity.id
_entity.type
_entity.pdbx_description
1 polymer ?
#
loop_
_entity_poly.entity_id
_entity_poly.type
_entity_poly.pdbx_seq_one_letter_code
_entity_poly.pdbx_strand_id
1 'polypeptide(L)'
;TYNITQVTARQRICPKPLLGRMNASIRFMVWGCMPIGALLSGLLGDSIGVIPTMWIGAVCSVFAAGFVLFSPLRTMRQMPQTPEEA
;
A
#
# COMPACT_ATOMS: atom_id res chain seq x y z
N THR A 1 13.43 -6.21 3.17
CA THR A 1 12.85 -6.74 4.42
C THR A 1 11.39 -6.34 4.63
N TYR A 2 10.98 -5.09 4.39
CA TYR A 2 9.58 -4.63 4.55
C TYR A 2 8.51 -5.52 3.88
N ASN A 3 8.74 -5.90 2.62
CA ASN A 3 7.77 -6.69 1.84
C ASN A 3 7.54 -8.09 2.46
N ILE A 4 8.60 -8.71 2.98
CA ILE A 4 8.54 -10.01 3.65
C ILE A 4 7.80 -9.88 4.99
N THR A 5 8.12 -8.87 5.81
CA THR A 5 7.43 -8.61 7.08
C THR A 5 5.94 -8.34 6.90
N GLN A 6 5.56 -7.59 5.85
CA GLN A 6 4.16 -7.27 5.56
C GLN A 6 3.35 -8.52 5.12
N VAL A 7 3.96 -9.41 4.32
CA VAL A 7 3.33 -10.67 3.91
C VAL A 7 3.20 -11.63 5.09
N THR A 8 4.23 -11.77 5.92
CA THR A 8 4.20 -12.62 7.12
C THR A 8 3.17 -12.14 8.14
N ALA A 9 3.01 -10.82 8.34
CA ALA A 9 1.99 -10.28 9.22
C ALA A 9 0.58 -10.64 8.76
N ARG A 10 0.30 -10.54 7.44
CA ARG A 10 -0.99 -10.94 6.86
C ARG A 10 -1.23 -12.44 7.00
N GLN A 11 -0.20 -13.25 6.82
CA GLN A 11 -0.30 -14.71 6.98
C GLN A 11 -0.61 -15.13 8.42
N ARG A 12 -0.15 -14.39 9.43
CA ARG A 12 -0.47 -14.67 10.84
C ARG A 12 -1.88 -14.22 11.25
N ILE A 13 -2.34 -13.08 10.72
CA ILE A 13 -3.66 -12.51 11.06
C ILE A 13 -4.81 -13.27 10.39
N CYS A 14 -4.58 -13.81 9.19
CA CYS A 14 -5.64 -14.43 8.38
C CYS A 14 -5.63 -15.97 8.46
N PRO A 15 -6.77 -16.63 8.74
CA PRO A 15 -6.89 -18.08 8.70
C PRO A 15 -6.48 -18.64 7.33
N LYS A 16 -5.75 -19.77 7.31
CA LYS A 16 -5.28 -20.46 6.08
C LYS A 16 -6.30 -20.52 4.92
N PRO A 17 -7.60 -20.84 5.14
CA PRO A 17 -8.58 -20.89 4.04
C PRO A 17 -8.94 -19.52 3.42
N LEU A 18 -8.68 -18.40 4.11
CA LEU A 18 -9.02 -17.04 3.64
C LEU A 18 -7.82 -16.30 3.02
N LEU A 19 -6.61 -16.86 3.08
CA LEU A 19 -5.39 -16.24 2.54
C LEU A 19 -5.48 -15.93 1.05
N GLY A 20 -6.08 -16.83 0.26
CA GLY A 20 -6.29 -16.62 -1.18
C GLY A 20 -7.18 -15.40 -1.47
N ARG A 21 -8.28 -15.27 -0.73
CA ARG A 21 -9.23 -14.13 -0.86
C ARG A 21 -8.59 -12.82 -0.41
N MET A 22 -7.91 -12.81 0.73
CA MET A 22 -7.23 -11.62 1.23
C MET A 22 -6.16 -11.13 0.24
N ASN A 23 -5.32 -12.03 -0.29
CA ASN A 23 -4.28 -11.64 -1.23
C ASN A 23 -4.88 -11.14 -2.55
N ALA A 24 -5.99 -11.73 -3.00
CA ALA A 24 -6.74 -11.25 -4.17
C ALA A 24 -7.29 -9.84 -3.96
N SER A 25 -7.93 -9.55 -2.81
CA SER A 25 -8.46 -8.22 -2.51
C SER A 25 -7.36 -7.15 -2.46
N ILE A 26 -6.23 -7.47 -1.83
CA ILE A 26 -5.12 -6.51 -1.72
C ILE A 26 -4.50 -6.26 -3.08
N ARG A 27 -4.30 -7.31 -3.89
CA ARG A 27 -3.82 -7.14 -5.26
C ARG A 27 -4.80 -6.33 -6.10
N PHE A 28 -6.09 -6.62 -6.00
CA PHE A 28 -7.12 -5.85 -6.72
C PHE A 28 -7.07 -4.37 -6.33
N MET A 29 -6.91 -4.05 -5.05
CA MET A 29 -6.85 -2.66 -4.61
C MET A 29 -5.55 -1.97 -5.06
N VAL A 30 -4.40 -2.63 -4.89
CA VAL A 30 -3.09 -2.06 -5.25
C VAL A 30 -2.95 -1.88 -6.76
N TRP A 31 -3.25 -2.93 -7.53
CA TRP A 31 -3.12 -2.90 -8.99
C TRP A 31 -4.31 -2.20 -9.65
N GLY A 32 -5.49 -2.20 -9.04
CA GLY A 32 -6.68 -1.50 -9.54
C GLY A 32 -6.58 0.03 -9.41
N CYS A 33 -5.83 0.55 -8.44
CA CYS A 33 -5.56 1.99 -8.36
C CYS A 33 -4.52 2.48 -9.38
N MET A 34 -3.63 1.60 -9.87
CA MET A 34 -2.61 1.97 -10.88
C MET A 34 -3.18 2.58 -12.17
N PRO A 35 -4.18 2.00 -12.85
CA PRO A 35 -4.72 2.59 -14.08
C PRO A 35 -5.34 3.97 -13.86
N ILE A 36 -5.95 4.22 -12.69
CA ILE A 36 -6.50 5.53 -12.33
C ILE A 36 -5.36 6.55 -12.20
N GLY A 37 -4.30 6.19 -11.47
CA GLY A 37 -3.10 7.03 -11.35
C GLY A 37 -2.44 7.30 -12.71
N ALA A 38 -2.35 6.28 -13.57
CA ALA A 38 -1.79 6.40 -14.92
C ALA A 38 -2.58 7.41 -15.78
N LEU A 39 -3.91 7.28 -15.82
CA LEU A 39 -4.78 8.21 -16.56
C LEU A 39 -4.64 9.65 -16.07
N LEU A 40 -4.69 9.85 -14.76
CA LEU A 40 -4.53 11.17 -14.15
C LEU A 40 -3.14 11.76 -14.49
N SER A 41 -2.08 10.98 -14.30
CA SER A 41 -0.72 11.43 -14.60
C SER A 41 -0.51 11.76 -16.08
N GLY A 42 -1.14 11.02 -16.99
CA GLY A 42 -1.10 11.30 -18.43
C GLY A 42 -1.81 12.60 -18.77
N LEU A 43 -3.00 12.82 -18.23
CA LEU A 43 -3.77 14.05 -18.44
C LEU A 43 -3.05 15.29 -17.88
N LEU A 44 -2.46 15.17 -16.69
CA LEU A 44 -1.63 16.21 -16.07
C LEU A 44 -0.37 16.46 -16.91
N GLY A 45 0.31 15.40 -17.35
CA GLY A 45 1.50 15.50 -18.20
C GLY A 45 1.23 16.22 -19.52
N ASP A 46 0.07 15.99 -20.13
CA ASP A 46 -0.36 16.65 -21.37
C ASP A 46 -0.78 18.11 -21.15
N SER A 47 -1.52 18.39 -20.06
CA SER A 47 -2.10 19.72 -19.82
C SER A 47 -1.09 20.75 -19.31
N ILE A 48 -0.23 20.38 -18.36
CA ILE A 48 0.70 21.30 -17.69
C ILE A 48 2.17 20.97 -17.95
N GLY A 49 2.46 19.86 -18.65
CA GLY A 49 3.80 19.41 -18.97
C GLY A 49 4.39 18.42 -17.96
N VAL A 50 5.47 17.76 -18.38
CA VAL A 50 6.08 16.64 -17.64
C VAL A 50 6.74 17.08 -16.33
N ILE A 51 7.51 18.17 -16.34
CA ILE A 51 8.26 18.64 -15.15
C ILE A 51 7.33 19.00 -13.97
N PRO A 52 6.29 19.85 -14.13
CA PRO A 52 5.40 20.15 -13.00
C PRO A 52 4.61 18.91 -12.55
N THR A 53 4.24 18.02 -13.47
CA THR A 53 3.59 16.75 -13.12
C THR A 53 4.47 15.85 -12.25
N MET A 54 5.78 15.78 -12.52
CA MET A 54 6.74 15.06 -11.69
C MET A 54 6.83 15.64 -10.27
N TRP A 55 6.84 16.97 -10.13
CA TRP A 55 6.85 17.62 -8.82
C TRP A 55 5.58 17.33 -8.02
N ILE A 56 4.41 17.32 -8.67
CA ILE A 56 3.15 16.90 -8.02
C ILE A 56 3.27 15.47 -7.49
N GLY A 57 3.79 14.54 -8.31
CA GLY A 57 4.02 13.16 -7.90
C GLY A 57 4.99 13.03 -6.72
N ALA A 58 6.07 13.82 -6.71
CA ALA A 58 7.04 13.85 -5.62
C ALA A 58 6.41 14.33 -4.31
N VAL A 59 5.66 15.43 -4.35
CA VAL A 59 4.95 15.98 -3.18
C VAL A 59 3.92 14.96 -2.65
N CYS A 60 3.12 14.35 -3.53
CA CYS A 60 2.18 13.29 -3.15
C CYS A 60 2.88 12.10 -2.47
N SER A 61 4.06 11.71 -2.96
CA SER A 61 4.85 10.61 -2.39
C SER A 61 5.36 10.95 -0.98
N VAL A 62 5.79 12.19 -0.75
CA VAL A 62 6.20 12.66 0.58
C VAL A 62 5.02 12.67 1.56
N PHE A 63 3.84 13.13 1.13
CA PHE A 63 2.63 13.07 1.95
C PHE A 63 2.21 11.64 2.28
N ALA A 64 2.27 10.73 1.30
CA ALA A 64 1.98 9.31 1.52
C ALA A 64 2.97 8.67 2.51
N ALA A 65 4.27 8.99 2.37
CA ALA A 65 5.28 8.60 3.34
C ALA A 65 4.94 9.14 4.74
N GLY A 66 4.58 10.43 4.84
CA GLY A 66 4.12 11.06 6.08
C GLY A 66 2.99 10.29 6.75
N PHE A 67 1.96 9.89 6.01
CA PHE A 67 0.87 9.07 6.54
C PHE A 67 1.36 7.74 7.13
N VAL A 68 2.30 7.06 6.47
CA VAL A 68 2.93 5.83 7.00
C VAL A 68 3.78 6.13 8.24
N LEU A 69 4.47 7.27 8.26
CA LEU A 69 5.29 7.70 9.40
C LEU A 69 4.45 8.06 10.64
N PHE A 70 3.23 8.54 10.47
CA PHE A 70 2.30 8.83 11.57
C PHE A 70 1.33 7.68 11.86
N SER A 71 1.34 6.62 11.05
CA SER A 71 0.51 5.44 11.25
C SER A 71 0.96 4.66 12.49
N PRO A 72 0.02 4.10 13.29
CA PRO A 72 0.31 3.26 14.47
C PRO A 72 1.15 2.00 14.15
N LEU A 73 1.36 1.70 12.86
CA LEU A 73 2.31 0.70 12.38
C LEU A 73 3.76 0.96 12.85
N ARG A 74 4.16 2.20 13.11
CA ARG A 74 5.48 2.50 13.68
C ARG A 74 5.65 2.02 15.12
N THR A 75 4.56 1.97 15.89
CA THR A 75 4.59 1.64 17.32
C THR A 75 4.29 0.15 17.57
N MET A 76 3.78 -0.57 16.56
CA MET A 76 3.56 -2.01 16.64
C MET A 76 4.90 -2.76 16.63
N ARG A 77 5.43 -3.02 17.83
CA ARG A 77 6.64 -3.82 18.07
C ARG A 77 6.34 -5.32 18.18
N GLN A 78 5.07 -5.69 18.33
CA GLN A 78 4.59 -7.07 18.43
C GLN A 78 3.76 -7.41 17.19
N MET A 79 4.12 -8.50 16.52
CA MET A 79 3.30 -9.05 15.44
C MET A 79 2.06 -9.71 16.05
N PRO A 80 0.84 -9.41 15.55
CA PRO A 80 -0.39 -10.05 16.04
C PRO A 80 -0.26 -11.57 16.00
N GLN A 81 -0.66 -12.22 17.11
CA GLN A 81 -0.57 -13.66 17.30
C GLN A 81 -1.61 -14.40 16.45
N THR A 82 -1.25 -15.58 15.98
CA THR A 82 -2.12 -16.44 15.17
C THR A 82 -3.36 -16.84 15.99
N PRO A 83 -4.59 -16.81 15.44
CA PRO A 83 -5.83 -17.15 16.18
C PRO A 83 -5.95 -18.59 16.71
N GLU A 84 -4.89 -19.41 16.62
CA GLU A 84 -4.92 -20.84 16.97
C GLU A 84 -4.43 -21.10 18.42
N GLU A 85 -4.09 -20.05 19.19
CA GLU A 85 -3.65 -20.13 20.59
C GLU A 85 -4.58 -19.36 21.56
N ALA A 86 -5.90 -19.40 21.34
CA ALA A 86 -6.92 -18.95 22.30
C ALA A 86 -7.94 -20.06 22.59
#